data_AF-A0A485BU73-F1
#
_entry.id   AF-A0A485BU73-F1
#
_cell.length_a   1.000
_cell.length_b   1.000
_cell.length_c   1.000
_cell.angle_alpha   90.00
_cell.angle_beta   90.00
_cell.angle_gamma   90.00
#
_symmetry.space_group_name_H-M   'P 1'
#
loop_
_entity.id
_entity.type
_entity.pdbx_description
1 polymer ?
#
loop_
_entity_poly.entity_id
_entity_poly.type
_entity_poly.pdbx_seq_one_letter_code
_entity_poly.pdbx_strand_id
1 'polypeptide(L)'
;MKILVYGINYSPELTGIGKYTGEMVEWMARQGHEVRVITAPPYYPEWQVGVNYSSWRYRREEGDATVWRCPLYVPKQPSTLKRLMHLGSFALSSFFPLMAQRRWKPDRIIGVVPTLFCTPGCAC
;
A
#
# COMPACT_ATOMS: atom_id res chain seq x y z
N MET A 1 6.89 -15.51 -11.22
CA MET A 1 7.35 -15.28 -9.82
C MET A 1 6.27 -14.54 -9.06
N LYS A 2 6.18 -14.76 -7.75
CA LYS A 2 5.27 -14.08 -6.83
C LYS A 2 5.96 -12.87 -6.21
N ILE A 3 5.45 -11.68 -6.50
CA ILE A 3 6.03 -10.43 -6.01
C ILE A 3 5.00 -9.73 -5.12
N LEU A 4 5.40 -9.41 -3.90
CA LEU A 4 4.60 -8.58 -2.99
C LEU A 4 5.15 -7.16 -2.99
N VAL A 5 4.36 -6.20 -3.43
CA VAL A 5 4.66 -4.78 -3.31
C VAL A 5 3.96 -4.23 -2.07
N TYR A 6 4.70 -3.53 -1.22
CA TYR A 6 4.20 -3.00 0.04
C TYR A 6 4.61 -1.54 0.19
N GLY A 7 3.62 -0.67 0.32
CA GLY A 7 3.84 0.77 0.44
C GLY A 7 2.53 1.48 0.72
N ILE A 8 2.60 2.69 1.28
CA ILE A 8 1.40 3.44 1.65
C ILE A 8 0.74 4.15 0.45
N ASN A 9 1.51 4.41 -0.62
CA ASN A 9 1.09 5.16 -1.80
C ASN A 9 1.02 4.22 -3.01
N TYR A 10 -0.09 4.24 -3.74
CA TYR A 10 -0.31 3.40 -4.91
C TYR A 10 -1.38 4.02 -5.83
N SER A 11 -1.41 3.58 -7.10
CA SER A 11 -2.48 3.91 -8.05
C SER A 11 -3.87 3.78 -7.41
N PRO A 12 -4.84 4.69 -7.65
CA PRO A 12 -4.89 5.71 -8.72
C PRO A 12 -4.31 7.08 -8.35
N GLU A 13 -3.39 7.18 -7.38
CA GLU A 13 -2.73 8.46 -7.10
C GLU A 13 -1.97 8.97 -8.34
N LEU A 14 -2.31 10.19 -8.77
CA LEU A 14 -1.86 10.75 -10.05
C LEU A 14 -0.41 11.21 -10.05
N THR A 15 0.22 11.31 -8.87
CA THR A 15 1.54 11.93 -8.71
C THR A 15 2.46 11.14 -7.79
N GLY A 16 3.77 11.39 -7.94
CA GLY A 16 4.80 10.87 -7.06
C GLY A 16 4.85 9.35 -6.97
N ILE A 17 5.03 8.85 -5.76
CA ILE A 17 5.28 7.43 -5.46
C ILE A 17 4.12 6.55 -5.93
N GLY A 18 2.87 6.99 -5.76
CA GLY A 18 1.69 6.21 -6.12
C GLY A 18 1.62 5.91 -7.62
N LYS A 19 1.96 6.90 -8.46
CA LYS A 19 2.05 6.72 -9.92
C LYS A 19 3.15 5.74 -10.31
N TYR A 20 4.38 5.97 -9.87
CA TYR A 20 5.52 5.11 -10.22
C TYR A 20 5.32 3.67 -9.73
N THR A 21 4.75 3.48 -8.54
CA THR A 21 4.47 2.15 -8.00
C THR A 21 3.38 1.44 -8.81
N GLY A 22 2.35 2.18 -9.25
CA GLY A 22 1.32 1.66 -10.16
C GLY A 22 1.89 1.17 -11.48
N GLU A 23 2.66 2.02 -12.18
CA GLU A 23 3.27 1.68 -13.46
C GLU A 23 4.27 0.52 -13.35
N MET A 24 5.05 0.47 -12.25
CA MET A 24 5.95 -0.63 -11.95
C MET A 24 5.20 -1.96 -11.78
N VAL A 25 4.10 -1.96 -11.02
CA VAL A 25 3.28 -3.16 -10.80
C VAL A 25 2.62 -3.63 -12.11
N GLU A 26 2.07 -2.70 -12.89
CA GLU A 26 1.49 -2.98 -14.21
C GLU A 26 2.52 -3.60 -15.15
N TRP A 27 3.74 -3.03 -15.19
CA TRP A 27 4.83 -3.59 -15.98
C TRP A 27 5.21 -5.01 -15.51
N MET A 28 5.34 -5.24 -14.20
CA MET A 28 5.65 -6.57 -13.66
C MET A 28 4.56 -7.61 -13.99
N ALA A 29 3.29 -7.23 -13.89
CA ALA A 29 2.17 -8.09 -14.27
C ALA A 29 2.25 -8.47 -15.76
N ARG A 30 2.56 -7.51 -16.63
CA ARG A 30 2.77 -7.75 -18.07
C ARG A 30 3.95 -8.66 -18.39
N GLN A 31 4.96 -8.71 -17.53
CA GLN A 31 6.07 -9.67 -17.66
C GLN A 31 5.71 -11.09 -17.18
N GLY A 32 4.45 -11.34 -16.78
CA GLY A 32 3.98 -12.64 -16.32
C GLY A 32 4.25 -12.93 -14.84
N HIS A 33 4.55 -11.91 -14.03
CA HIS A 33 4.66 -12.06 -12.58
C HIS A 33 3.27 -12.04 -11.92
N GLU A 34 3.08 -12.88 -10.90
CA GLU A 34 1.89 -12.81 -10.03
C GLU A 34 2.18 -11.72 -8.99
N VAL A 35 1.57 -10.54 -9.14
CA VAL A 35 1.84 -9.39 -8.27
C VAL A 35 0.69 -9.17 -7.30
N ARG A 36 1.04 -9.02 -6.02
CA ARG A 36 0.12 -8.56 -4.97
C ARG A 36 0.61 -7.25 -4.41
N VAL A 37 -0.32 -6.35 -4.10
CA VAL A 37 -0.02 -5.04 -3.52
C VAL A 37 -0.73 -4.91 -2.19
N ILE A 38 -0.03 -4.44 -1.15
CA ILE A 38 -0.64 -3.98 0.10
C ILE A 38 -0.40 -2.48 0.20
N THR A 39 -1.49 -1.72 0.22
CA THR A 39 -1.45 -0.25 0.17
C THR A 39 -2.57 0.39 0.97
N ALA A 40 -2.55 1.72 1.06
CA ALA A 40 -3.65 2.50 1.60
C ALA A 40 -4.66 2.91 0.50
N PRO A 41 -5.88 3.36 0.85
CA PRO A 41 -6.73 4.08 -0.08
C PRO A 41 -6.01 5.36 -0.59
N PRO A 42 -6.25 5.79 -1.85
CA PRO A 42 -5.63 6.99 -2.39
C PRO A 42 -6.05 8.19 -1.55
N TYR A 43 -5.07 8.97 -1.10
CA TYR A 43 -5.31 10.15 -0.27
C TYR A 43 -4.46 11.36 -0.68
N TYR A 44 -3.42 11.15 -1.48
CA TYR A 44 -2.48 12.17 -1.91
C TYR A 44 -2.81 12.66 -3.33
N PRO A 45 -2.63 13.96 -3.66
CA PRO A 45 -2.06 15.06 -2.85
C PRO A 45 -3.04 15.77 -1.90
N GLU A 46 -4.33 15.51 -1.99
CA GLU A 46 -5.37 16.31 -1.32
C GLU A 46 -5.44 16.10 0.21
N TRP A 47 -4.69 15.14 0.75
CA TRP A 47 -4.80 14.67 2.14
C TRP A 47 -6.24 14.29 2.50
N GLN A 48 -6.94 13.69 1.55
CA GLN A 48 -8.33 13.28 1.67
C GLN A 48 -8.54 11.99 0.90
N VAL A 49 -9.22 11.02 1.52
CA VAL A 49 -9.52 9.74 0.85
C VAL A 49 -10.39 9.98 -0.38
N GLY A 50 -10.00 9.41 -1.51
CA GLY A 50 -10.73 9.53 -2.77
C GLY A 50 -12.19 9.06 -2.65
N VAL A 51 -13.08 9.69 -3.43
CA VAL A 51 -14.55 9.55 -3.32
C VAL A 51 -15.05 8.10 -3.32
N ASN A 52 -14.38 7.21 -4.06
CA ASN A 52 -14.79 5.80 -4.19
C ASN A 52 -14.15 4.86 -3.15
N TYR A 53 -13.41 5.42 -2.19
CA TYR A 53 -12.62 4.71 -1.21
C TYR A 53 -13.08 5.02 0.22
N SER A 54 -12.64 4.19 1.18
CA SER A 54 -12.98 4.34 2.59
C SER A 54 -11.71 4.34 3.43
N SER A 55 -11.60 5.26 4.39
CA SER A 55 -10.49 5.30 5.36
C SER A 55 -10.59 4.23 6.45
N TRP A 56 -11.74 3.58 6.64
CA TRP A 56 -12.00 2.68 7.77
C TRP A 56 -12.29 1.22 7.38
N ARG A 57 -12.42 0.91 6.09
CA ARG A 57 -12.68 -0.45 5.62
C ARG A 57 -11.54 -1.01 4.80
N TYR A 58 -11.25 -2.29 5.01
CA TYR A 58 -10.41 -3.04 4.08
C TYR A 58 -11.14 -3.20 2.75
N ARG A 59 -10.39 -3.16 1.65
CA ARG A 59 -10.89 -3.46 0.31
C ARG A 59 -9.88 -4.31 -0.43
N ARG A 60 -10.37 -5.31 -1.16
CA ARG A 60 -9.59 -6.09 -2.11
C ARG A 60 -10.04 -5.71 -3.53
N GLU A 61 -9.09 -5.44 -4.40
CA GLU A 61 -9.30 -5.15 -5.81
C GLU A 61 -8.56 -6.20 -6.65
N GLU A 62 -9.21 -6.67 -7.70
CA GLU A 62 -8.64 -7.62 -8.65
C GLU A 62 -8.57 -6.97 -10.03
N GLY A 63 -7.42 -7.12 -10.68
CA GLY A 63 -7.08 -6.59 -12.00
C GLY A 63 -5.77 -7.23 -12.44
N ASP A 64 -4.88 -6.45 -13.07
CA ASP A 64 -3.53 -6.92 -13.44
C ASP A 64 -2.69 -7.36 -12.22
N ALA A 65 -3.02 -6.82 -11.04
CA ALA A 65 -2.49 -7.25 -9.75
C ALA A 65 -3.61 -7.33 -8.71
N THR A 66 -3.44 -8.16 -7.68
CA THR A 66 -4.35 -8.18 -6.53
C THR A 66 -3.96 -7.11 -5.53
N VAL A 67 -4.81 -6.12 -5.29
CA VAL A 67 -4.51 -4.98 -4.41
C VAL A 67 -5.34 -5.08 -3.13
N TRP A 68 -4.66 -5.00 -1.99
CA TRP A 68 -5.25 -4.94 -0.66
C TRP A 68 -5.12 -3.52 -0.13
N ARG A 69 -6.25 -2.82 -0.01
CA ARG A 69 -6.31 -1.48 0.59
C ARG A 69 -6.66 -1.58 2.06
N CYS A 70 -5.78 -1.04 2.89
CA CYS A 70 -5.88 -1.08 4.33
C CYS A 70 -6.44 0.25 4.87
N PRO A 71 -7.26 0.23 5.93
CA PRO A 71 -7.69 1.44 6.62
C PRO A 71 -6.53 2.38 6.96
N LEU A 72 -6.76 3.68 6.85
CA LEU A 72 -5.74 4.71 7.00
C LEU A 72 -6.30 5.95 7.69
N TYR A 73 -5.63 6.40 8.75
CA TYR A 73 -5.92 7.69 9.37
C TYR A 73 -5.34 8.82 8.51
N VAL A 74 -6.19 9.64 7.88
CA VAL A 74 -5.77 10.79 7.07
C VAL A 74 -6.06 12.09 7.83
N PRO A 75 -5.04 12.86 8.25
CA PRO A 75 -5.26 14.13 8.93
C PRO A 75 -5.66 15.23 7.94
N LYS A 76 -6.69 16.01 8.26
CA LYS A 76 -7.11 17.20 7.47
C LYS A 76 -6.01 18.26 7.32
N GLN A 77 -5.16 18.38 8.34
CA GLN A 77 -4.02 19.30 8.35
C GLN A 77 -2.78 18.53 8.85
N PRO A 78 -1.81 18.24 7.97
CA PRO A 78 -0.65 17.44 8.35
C PRO A 78 0.30 18.24 9.25
N SER A 79 0.67 17.64 10.38
CA SER A 79 1.77 18.06 11.25
C SER A 79 2.68 16.86 11.51
N THR A 80 3.87 17.06 12.06
CA THR A 80 4.83 15.96 12.31
C THR A 80 4.21 14.80 13.10
N LEU A 81 3.55 15.10 14.22
CA LEU A 81 2.89 14.08 15.04
C LEU A 81 1.73 13.39 14.29
N LYS A 82 0.91 14.15 13.55
CA LYS A 82 -0.19 13.57 12.76
C LYS A 82 0.32 12.71 11.59
N ARG A 83 1.48 13.04 11.01
CA ARG A 83 2.15 12.21 10.00
C ARG A 83 2.66 10.90 10.61
N LEU A 84 3.22 10.94 11.82
CA LEU A 84 3.60 9.72 12.54
C LEU A 84 2.38 8.85 12.85
N MET A 85 1.27 9.43 13.30
CA MET A 85 0.02 8.69 13.52
C MET A 85 -0.56 8.13 12.22
N HIS A 86 -0.48 8.87 11.11
CA HIS A 86 -0.88 8.41 9.78
C HIS A 86 -0.08 7.16 9.37
N LEU A 87 1.25 7.23 9.45
CA LEU A 87 2.14 6.09 9.17
C LEU A 87 1.91 4.92 10.14
N GLY A 88 1.75 5.19 11.43
CA GLY A 88 1.47 4.18 12.44
C GLY A 88 0.13 3.48 12.23
N SER A 89 -0.90 4.22 11.83
CA SER A 89 -2.21 3.65 11.49
C SER A 89 -2.13 2.68 10.32
N PHE A 90 -1.33 3.02 9.30
CA PHE A 90 -1.08 2.14 8.17
C PHE A 90 -0.27 0.92 8.58
N ALA A 91 0.79 1.08 9.37
CA ALA A 91 1.60 -0.04 9.86
C ALA A 91 0.74 -1.05 10.62
N LEU A 92 -0.16 -0.58 11.48
CA LEU A 92 -1.09 -1.43 12.22
C LEU A 92 -2.12 -2.12 11.32
N SER A 93 -2.77 -1.38 10.41
CA SER A 93 -3.81 -1.94 9.55
C SER A 93 -3.25 -2.91 8.50
N SER A 94 -2.08 -2.61 7.95
CA SER A 94 -1.42 -3.45 6.94
C SER A 94 -0.71 -4.68 7.51
N PHE A 95 -0.47 -4.75 8.83
CA PHE A 95 0.17 -5.90 9.48
C PHE A 95 -0.60 -7.20 9.25
N PHE A 96 -1.94 -7.19 9.36
CA PHE A 96 -2.74 -8.42 9.18
C PHE A 96 -2.72 -8.94 7.75
N PRO A 97 -2.98 -8.13 6.71
CA PRO A 97 -2.79 -8.55 5.32
C PRO A 97 -1.37 -9.04 5.04
N LEU A 98 -0.34 -8.37 5.58
CA LEU A 98 1.06 -8.74 5.37
C LEU A 98 1.36 -10.14 5.94
N MET A 99 0.92 -10.40 7.17
CA MET A 99 1.01 -11.72 7.80
C MET A 99 0.26 -12.80 7.00
N ALA A 100 -0.90 -12.47 6.43
CA ALA A 100 -1.65 -13.39 5.59
C ALA A 100 -0.89 -13.76 4.30
N GLN A 101 -0.08 -12.85 3.74
CA GLN A 101 0.74 -13.13 2.55
C GLN A 101 1.89 -14.11 2.82
N ARG A 102 2.29 -14.35 4.07
CA ARG A 102 3.27 -15.41 4.38
C ARG A 102 2.81 -16.79 3.89
N ARG A 103 1.49 -17.05 3.93
CA ARG A 103 0.92 -18.30 3.39
C ARG A 103 1.00 -18.37 1.87
N TRP A 104 0.94 -17.23 1.19
CA TRP A 104 1.08 -17.16 -0.27
C TRP A 104 2.52 -17.38 -0.74
N LYS A 105 3.51 -17.15 0.15
CA LYS A 105 4.95 -17.32 -0.05
C LYS A 105 5.48 -16.50 -1.25
N PRO A 106 5.58 -15.17 -1.11
CA PRO A 106 6.19 -14.34 -2.15
C PRO A 106 7.67 -14.71 -2.34
N ASP A 107 8.13 -14.74 -3.59
CA ASP A 107 9.55 -14.91 -3.92
C ASP A 107 10.34 -13.65 -3.56
N ARG A 108 9.71 -12.48 -3.70
CA ARG A 108 10.30 -11.16 -3.46
C ARG A 108 9.29 -10.21 -2.82
N ILE A 109 9.76 -9.38 -1.89
CA ILE A 109 9.00 -8.30 -1.27
C ILE A 109 9.68 -6.98 -1.63
N ILE A 110 8.92 -6.05 -2.21
CA ILE A 110 9.38 -4.71 -2.57
C ILE A 110 8.70 -3.73 -1.61
N GLY A 111 9.48 -3.14 -0.70
CA GLY A 111 9.02 -2.09 0.20
C GLY A 111 9.26 -0.70 -0.40
N VAL A 112 8.20 0.08 -0.62
CA VAL A 112 8.30 1.45 -1.15
C VAL A 112 8.22 2.46 0.01
N VAL A 113 9.28 3.28 0.16
CA VAL A 113 9.53 4.16 1.31
C VAL A 113 8.75 5.49 1.15
N PRO A 114 7.92 5.90 2.13
CA PRO A 114 8.34 6.50 3.41
C PRO A 114 7.89 5.66 4.61
N THR A 115 8.08 4.36 4.54
CA THR A 115 7.51 3.35 5.44
C THR A 115 8.55 2.77 6.39
N LEU A 116 9.44 3.60 6.96
CA LEU A 116 10.46 3.16 7.92
C LEU A 116 9.84 2.40 9.13
N PHE A 117 8.65 2.82 9.56
CA PHE A 117 7.87 2.13 10.59
C PHE A 117 7.34 0.75 10.17
N CYS A 118 7.26 0.49 8.86
CA CYS A 118 6.74 -0.76 8.33
C CYS A 118 7.86 -1.77 7.99
N THR A 119 9.12 -1.33 7.94
CA THR A 119 10.28 -2.16 7.64
C THR A 119 10.42 -3.42 8.53
N PRO A 120 10.14 -3.36 9.86
CA PRO A 120 10.19 -4.57 10.69
C PRO A 120 9.22 -5.68 10.23
N GLY A 121 8.08 -5.32 9.63
CA GLY A 121 7.11 -6.29 9.10
C GLY A 121 7.60 -7.01 7.84
N CYS A 122 8.51 -6.41 7.07
CA CYS A 122 9.06 -7.01 5.84
C CYS A 122 10.16 -8.03 6.10
N ALA A 123 10.80 -8.00 7.28
CA ALA A 123 11.95 -8.84 7.62
C ALA A 123 11.59 -10.22 8.20
N CYS A 124 10.30 -10.57 8.22
CA CYS A 124 9.79 -11.79 8.84
C CYS A 124 8.85 -12.55 7.89
#